data_AF-A0A6G2K027-F1
#
_entry.id   AF-A0A6G2K027-F1
#
_cell.length_a   1.000
_cell.length_b   1.000
_cell.length_c   1.000
_cell.angle_alpha   90.00
_cell.angle_beta   90.00
_cell.angle_gamma   90.00
#
_symmetry.space_group_name_H-M   'P 1'
#
loop_
_entity.id
_entity.type
_entity.pdbx_description
1 polymer ?
#
loop_
_entity_poly.entity_id
_entity_poly.type
_entity_poly.pdbx_seq_one_letter_code
_entity_poly.pdbx_strand_id
1 'polypeptide(L)'
;MSKTLQSQPWFRPTLGQLAEYLRLGDNWDGYGARPIHDSAVKRAVAVLDAVCPAGPEPWIVPTPEGGLQIEWASDGLEIEIEILASGTAQVLIVEPSGEESEFPAFSDSTDTWDLLRDRIAEMRCRTT
;
A
#
# COMPACT_ATOMS: atom_id res chain seq x y z
N MET A 1 7.68 0.20 -13.48
CA MET A 1 7.82 -1.15 -12.91
C MET A 1 9.21 -1.68 -13.13
N SER A 2 9.97 -1.72 -12.04
CA SER A 2 11.34 -2.20 -11.93
C SER A 2 11.43 -3.72 -12.05
N LYS A 3 12.59 -4.22 -12.51
CA LYS A 3 12.86 -5.67 -12.55
C LYS A 3 12.92 -6.29 -11.16
N THR A 4 13.37 -5.53 -10.17
CA THR A 4 13.49 -5.98 -8.78
C THR A 4 12.12 -6.29 -8.19
N LEU A 5 11.13 -5.40 -8.36
CA LEU A 5 9.76 -5.63 -7.92
C LEU A 5 9.17 -6.89 -8.57
N GLN A 6 9.35 -7.03 -9.88
CA GLN A 6 8.83 -8.18 -10.63
C GLN A 6 9.42 -9.53 -10.19
N SER A 7 10.58 -9.52 -9.54
CA SER A 7 11.24 -10.72 -9.02
C SER A 7 10.75 -11.13 -7.63
N GLN A 8 10.00 -10.26 -6.93
CA GLN A 8 9.49 -10.59 -5.61
C GLN A 8 8.42 -11.69 -5.69
N PRO A 9 8.47 -12.71 -4.81
CA PRO A 9 7.55 -13.84 -4.86
C PRO A 9 6.09 -13.41 -4.61
N TRP A 10 5.88 -12.37 -3.81
CA TRP A 10 4.57 -11.80 -3.50
C TRP A 10 3.99 -10.95 -4.64
N PHE A 11 4.81 -10.42 -5.55
CA PHE A 11 4.37 -9.44 -6.54
C PHE A 11 3.27 -9.94 -7.48
N ARG A 12 3.43 -11.14 -8.04
CA ARG A 12 2.41 -11.72 -8.94
C ARG A 12 1.09 -12.05 -8.23
N PRO A 13 1.10 -12.71 -7.05
CA PRO A 13 -0.09 -12.85 -6.22
C PRO A 13 -0.79 -11.52 -5.94
N THR A 14 -0.05 -10.48 -5.55
CA THR A 14 -0.59 -9.14 -5.28
C THR A 14 -1.28 -8.54 -6.51
N LEU A 15 -0.70 -8.66 -7.72
CA LEU A 15 -1.36 -8.21 -8.94
C LEU A 15 -2.66 -8.97 -9.22
N GLY A 16 -2.69 -10.28 -8.95
CA GLY A 16 -3.91 -11.09 -9.06
C GLY A 16 -4.99 -10.62 -8.08
N GLN A 17 -4.63 -10.36 -6.84
CA GLN A 17 -5.53 -9.83 -5.81
C GLN A 17 -6.11 -8.47 -6.22
N LEU A 18 -5.28 -7.54 -6.69
CA LEU A 18 -5.73 -6.23 -7.19
C LEU A 18 -6.69 -6.38 -8.37
N ALA A 19 -6.46 -7.35 -9.26
CA ALA A 19 -7.38 -7.64 -10.36
C ALA A 19 -8.74 -8.18 -9.87
N GLU A 20 -8.76 -8.99 -8.81
CA GLU A 20 -10.01 -9.43 -8.18
C GLU A 20 -10.73 -8.28 -7.48
N TYR A 21 -10.02 -7.35 -6.86
CA TYR A 21 -10.60 -6.15 -6.24
C TYR A 21 -11.34 -5.25 -7.24
N LEU A 22 -10.84 -5.14 -8.48
CA LEU A 22 -11.56 -4.42 -9.55
C LEU A 22 -12.89 -5.09 -9.97
N ARG A 23 -13.12 -6.34 -9.57
CA ARG A 23 -14.36 -7.08 -9.87
C ARG A 23 -15.39 -6.96 -8.76
N LEU A 24 -15.02 -6.37 -7.63
CA LEU A 24 -15.94 -6.13 -6.53
C LEU A 24 -17.00 -5.10 -6.97
N GLY A 25 -18.25 -5.55 -7.02
CA GLY A 25 -19.40 -4.70 -7.31
C GLY A 25 -19.83 -3.88 -6.08
N ASP A 26 -20.95 -3.17 -6.22
CA ASP A 26 -21.54 -2.44 -5.10
C ASP A 26 -21.84 -3.37 -3.91
N ASN A 27 -21.69 -2.84 -2.70
CA ASN A 27 -22.01 -3.50 -1.43
C ASN A 27 -21.25 -4.82 -1.25
N TRP A 28 -20.01 -4.91 -1.72
CA TRP A 28 -19.20 -6.14 -1.64
C TRP A 28 -18.89 -6.57 -0.20
N ASP A 29 -18.97 -5.66 0.76
CA ASP A 29 -18.78 -5.89 2.19
C ASP A 29 -20.09 -6.14 2.97
N GLY A 30 -21.25 -5.94 2.34
CA GLY A 30 -22.56 -5.99 2.99
C GLY A 30 -22.95 -4.73 3.80
N TYR A 31 -22.11 -3.70 3.83
CA TYR A 31 -22.30 -2.44 4.59
C TYR A 31 -22.33 -1.20 3.68
N GLY A 32 -22.53 -1.39 2.38
CA GLY A 32 -22.67 -0.32 1.40
C GLY A 32 -21.37 0.12 0.74
N ALA A 33 -20.31 -0.70 0.78
CA ALA A 33 -19.06 -0.38 0.12
C ALA A 33 -19.24 -0.12 -1.38
N ARG A 34 -18.43 0.79 -1.90
CA ARG A 34 -18.34 1.14 -3.31
C ARG A 34 -17.36 0.21 -4.03
N PRO A 35 -17.53 0.03 -5.36
CA PRO A 35 -16.54 -0.63 -6.20
C PRO A 35 -15.18 0.06 -6.08
N ILE A 36 -14.11 -0.73 -6.18
CA ILE A 36 -12.75 -0.20 -6.14
C ILE A 36 -12.46 0.55 -7.43
N HIS A 37 -11.94 1.77 -7.31
CA HIS A 37 -11.71 2.63 -8.46
C HIS A 37 -10.37 2.33 -9.14
N ASP A 38 -10.36 2.35 -10.48
CA ASP A 38 -9.16 2.08 -11.29
C ASP A 38 -7.95 2.96 -10.92
N SER A 39 -8.18 4.22 -10.55
CA SER A 39 -7.07 5.11 -10.16
C SER A 39 -6.43 4.71 -8.84
N ALA A 40 -7.19 4.12 -7.91
CA ALA A 40 -6.63 3.60 -6.66
C ALA A 40 -5.69 2.41 -6.96
N VAL A 41 -6.13 1.47 -7.80
CA VAL A 41 -5.30 0.32 -8.22
C VAL A 41 -4.04 0.77 -8.98
N LYS A 42 -4.18 1.73 -9.91
CA LYS A 42 -3.04 2.29 -10.65
C LYS A 42 -2.04 2.98 -9.70
N ARG A 43 -2.53 3.75 -8.72
CA ARG A 43 -1.68 4.39 -7.72
C ARG A 43 -1.01 3.34 -6.83
N ALA A 44 -1.71 2.28 -6.41
CA ALA A 44 -1.14 1.22 -5.59
C ALA A 44 0.06 0.55 -6.28
N VAL A 45 -0.07 0.20 -7.56
CA VAL A 45 1.04 -0.37 -8.34
C VAL A 45 2.22 0.61 -8.44
N ALA A 46 1.96 1.91 -8.64
CA ALA A 46 3.01 2.92 -8.69
C ALA A 46 3.73 3.08 -7.34
N VAL A 47 3.00 3.07 -6.23
CA VAL A 47 3.54 3.11 -4.87
C VAL A 47 4.45 1.92 -4.62
N LEU A 48 3.98 0.69 -4.89
CA LEU A 48 4.77 -0.54 -4.69
C LEU A 48 6.10 -0.51 -5.45
N ASP A 49 6.09 0.03 -6.68
CA ASP A 49 7.30 0.20 -7.48
C ASP A 49 8.28 1.23 -6.90
N ALA A 50 7.75 2.29 -6.27
CA ALA A 50 8.55 3.37 -5.70
C ALA A 50 9.16 3.01 -4.34
N VAL A 51 8.41 2.36 -3.45
CA VAL A 51 8.78 2.22 -2.03
C VAL A 51 9.23 0.82 -1.64
N CYS A 52 8.82 -0.21 -2.38
CA CYS A 52 9.08 -1.60 -1.99
C CYS A 52 9.52 -2.50 -3.16
N PRO A 53 10.50 -2.09 -3.99
CA PRO A 53 10.95 -2.95 -5.08
C PRO A 53 11.65 -4.24 -4.58
N ALA A 54 12.12 -4.26 -3.32
CA ALA A 54 12.81 -5.41 -2.72
C ALA A 54 12.44 -5.69 -1.25
N GLY A 55 11.38 -5.05 -0.73
CA GLY A 55 11.01 -5.15 0.68
C GLY A 55 10.01 -6.27 1.00
N PRO A 56 9.54 -6.34 2.25
CA PRO A 56 8.58 -7.35 2.69
C PRO A 56 7.24 -7.26 1.96
N GLU A 57 6.53 -8.39 1.93
CA GLU A 57 5.18 -8.47 1.37
C GLU A 57 4.22 -7.53 2.11
N PRO A 58 3.60 -6.56 1.39
CA PRO A 58 2.58 -5.70 1.97
C PRO A 58 1.27 -6.46 2.18
N TRP A 59 0.48 -6.02 3.15
CA TRP A 59 -0.95 -6.26 3.10
C TRP A 59 -1.60 -5.21 2.21
N ILE A 60 -2.55 -5.63 1.36
CA ILE A 60 -3.35 -4.73 0.55
C ILE A 60 -4.80 -5.07 0.76
N VAL A 61 -5.58 -4.09 1.20
CA VAL A 61 -7.00 -4.27 1.52
C VAL A 61 -7.86 -3.20 0.84
N PRO A 62 -9.06 -3.54 0.34
CA PRO A 62 -9.99 -2.57 -0.20
C PRO A 62 -10.65 -1.74 0.89
N THR A 63 -10.89 -0.46 0.62
CA THR A 63 -11.67 0.41 1.52
C THR A 63 -13.13 0.52 1.05
N PRO A 64 -14.11 0.68 1.97
CA PRO A 64 -15.51 0.86 1.61
C PRO A 64 -15.78 2.05 0.67
N GLU A 65 -14.91 3.06 0.67
CA GLU A 65 -15.03 4.27 -0.12
C GLU A 65 -14.60 4.09 -1.59
N GLY A 66 -14.14 2.89 -1.97
CA GLY A 66 -13.66 2.56 -3.31
C GLY A 66 -12.15 2.77 -3.49
N GLY A 67 -11.41 2.88 -2.40
CA GLY A 67 -9.95 3.01 -2.36
C GLY A 67 -9.25 1.70 -2.00
N LEU A 68 -7.97 1.82 -1.65
CA LEU A 68 -7.12 0.72 -1.19
C LEU A 68 -6.26 1.22 -0.02
N GLN A 69 -5.92 0.34 0.90
CA GLN A 69 -4.92 0.58 1.91
C GLN A 69 -3.77 -0.43 1.74
N ILE A 70 -2.53 0.05 1.79
CA ILE A 70 -1.31 -0.74 1.73
C ILE A 70 -0.61 -0.64 3.07
N GLU A 71 -0.25 -1.77 3.67
CA GLU A 71 0.29 -1.79 5.04
C GLU A 71 1.55 -2.65 5.13
N TRP A 72 2.49 -2.18 5.93
CA TRP A 72 3.59 -2.97 6.46
C TRP A 72 3.66 -2.78 7.97
N ALA A 73 3.91 -3.86 8.71
CA ALA A 73 4.11 -3.81 10.15
C ALA A 73 5.18 -4.82 10.57
N SER A 74 6.17 -4.38 11.37
CA SER A 74 7.23 -5.21 11.94
C SER A 74 7.83 -4.56 13.18
N ASP A 75 8.04 -5.35 14.25
CA ASP A 75 8.76 -4.91 15.47
C ASP A 75 8.27 -3.56 16.07
N GLY A 76 6.96 -3.28 15.95
CA GLY A 76 6.32 -2.06 16.43
C GLY A 76 6.41 -0.85 15.49
N LEU A 77 7.11 -0.97 14.35
CA LEU A 77 7.01 -0.02 13.25
C LEU A 77 5.85 -0.40 12.35
N GLU A 78 4.94 0.53 12.11
CA GLU A 78 3.79 0.38 11.21
C GLU A 78 3.82 1.48 10.16
N ILE A 79 3.57 1.12 8.91
CA ILE A 79 3.45 2.05 7.79
C ILE A 79 2.16 1.71 7.07
N GLU A 80 1.25 2.68 7.00
CA GLU A 80 0.00 2.59 6.27
C GLU A 80 -0.01 3.64 5.15
N ILE A 81 -0.42 3.21 3.96
CA ILE A 81 -0.64 4.09 2.81
C ILE A 81 -2.09 3.90 2.37
N GLU A 82 -2.93 4.86 2.74
CA GLU A 82 -4.31 4.91 2.27
C GLU A 82 -4.36 5.60 0.91
N ILE A 83 -4.90 4.92 -0.09
CA ILE A 83 -5.11 5.41 -1.44
C ILE A 83 -6.60 5.59 -1.64
N LEU A 84 -7.03 6.84 -1.68
CA LEU A 84 -8.42 7.21 -1.91
C LEU A 84 -8.87 6.80 -3.33
N ALA A 85 -10.18 6.72 -3.55
CA ALA A 85 -10.75 6.44 -4.86
C ALA A 85 -10.27 7.42 -5.96
N SER A 86 -9.85 8.65 -5.61
CA SER A 86 -9.24 9.62 -6.53
C SER A 86 -7.83 9.24 -6.99
N GLY A 87 -7.19 8.29 -6.33
CA GLY A 87 -5.76 7.99 -6.46
C GLY A 87 -4.85 8.89 -5.61
N THR A 88 -5.41 9.77 -4.78
CA THR A 88 -4.64 10.51 -3.76
C THR A 88 -4.17 9.54 -2.69
N ALA A 89 -2.89 9.59 -2.32
CA ALA A 89 -2.34 8.79 -1.24
C ALA A 89 -2.18 9.63 0.04
N GLN A 90 -2.36 9.00 1.18
CA GLN A 90 -2.11 9.52 2.51
C GLN A 90 -1.27 8.49 3.25
N VAL A 91 -0.36 8.94 4.11
CA VAL A 91 0.56 8.04 4.79
C VAL A 91 0.50 8.26 6.28
N LEU A 92 0.47 7.16 7.02
CA LEU A 92 0.68 7.11 8.45
C LEU A 92 1.93 6.26 8.72
N ILE A 93 2.82 6.77 9.57
CA ILE A 93 3.93 6.00 10.13
C ILE A 93 3.74 5.99 11.65
N VAL A 94 3.71 4.79 12.24
CA VAL A 94 3.69 4.60 13.69
C VAL A 94 5.02 4.00 14.11
N GLU A 95 5.75 4.71 14.96
CA GLU A 95 7.02 4.25 15.49
C GLU A 95 6.85 3.21 16.60
N PRO A 96 7.87 2.39 16.91
CA PRO A 96 7.84 1.48 18.04
C PRO A 96 7.58 2.16 19.40
N SER A 97 7.85 3.48 19.50
CA SER A 97 7.51 4.30 20.67
C SER A 97 6.02 4.60 20.80
N GLY A 98 5.22 4.35 19.76
CA GLY A 98 3.85 4.81 19.59
C GLY A 98 3.72 6.23 19.05
N GLU A 99 4.82 6.85 18.59
CA GLU A 99 4.76 8.15 17.93
C GLU A 99 4.18 8.02 16.52
N GLU A 100 3.20 8.86 16.19
CA GLU A 100 2.50 8.84 14.92
C GLU A 100 2.91 10.04 14.05
N SER A 101 3.19 9.79 12.79
CA SER A 101 3.47 10.80 11.77
C SER A 101 2.54 10.64 10.59
N GLU A 102 1.68 11.65 10.37
CA GLU A 102 0.76 11.70 9.24
C GLU A 102 1.26 12.62 8.13
N PHE A 103 1.14 12.15 6.89
CA PHE A 103 1.48 12.90 5.69
C PHE A 103 0.24 12.99 4.79
N PRO A 104 -0.60 14.03 4.99
CA PRO A 104 -1.81 14.20 4.20
C PRO A 104 -1.44 14.57 2.76
N ALA A 105 -2.18 14.00 1.80
CA ALA A 105 -1.95 14.23 0.37
C ALA A 105 -0.48 14.06 -0.04
N PHE A 106 0.03 12.85 0.18
CA PHE A 106 1.40 12.45 -0.06
C PHE A 106 1.87 12.84 -1.47
N SER A 107 2.86 13.73 -1.52
CA SER A 107 3.40 14.25 -2.78
C SER A 107 4.27 13.20 -3.48
N ASP A 108 4.26 13.17 -4.81
CA ASP A 108 5.14 12.30 -5.60
C ASP A 108 6.62 12.79 -5.63
N SER A 109 7.10 13.46 -4.57
CA SER A 109 8.47 13.93 -4.48
C SER A 109 9.43 12.79 -4.12
N THR A 110 10.67 12.87 -4.65
CA THR A 110 11.70 11.86 -4.40
C THR A 110 12.00 11.67 -2.91
N ASP A 111 12.12 12.76 -2.16
CA ASP A 111 12.47 12.73 -0.73
C ASP A 111 11.47 11.90 0.09
N THR A 112 10.18 11.99 -0.24
CA THR A 112 9.15 11.27 0.51
C THR A 112 9.16 9.77 0.19
N TRP A 113 9.40 9.41 -1.07
CA TRP A 113 9.56 8.01 -1.47
C TRP A 113 10.83 7.39 -0.91
N ASP A 114 11.90 8.17 -0.77
CA ASP A 114 13.15 7.72 -0.17
C ASP A 114 12.95 7.45 1.32
N LEU A 115 12.29 8.34 2.06
CA LEU A 115 11.89 8.11 3.46
C LEU A 115 11.14 6.79 3.61
N LEU A 116 10.06 6.59 2.84
CA LEU A 116 9.26 5.36 2.93
C LEU A 116 10.07 4.11 2.60
N ARG A 117 10.91 4.19 1.56
CA ARG A 117 11.76 3.06 1.16
C ARG A 117 12.75 2.69 2.26
N ASP A 118 13.36 3.69 2.89
CA ASP A 118 14.32 3.48 3.98
C ASP A 118 13.63 2.81 5.17
N ARG A 119 12.45 3.30 5.57
CA ARG A 119 11.69 2.71 6.68
C ARG A 119 11.17 1.30 6.39
N ILE A 120 10.69 1.04 5.17
CA ILE A 120 10.27 -0.31 4.76
C ILE A 120 11.48 -1.27 4.70
N ALA A 121 12.66 -0.79 4.33
CA ALA A 121 13.87 -1.60 4.30
C ALA A 121 14.38 -1.99 5.70
N GLU A 122 14.06 -1.20 6.73
CA GLU A 122 14.34 -1.54 8.13
C GLU A 122 13.46 -2.69 8.63
N MET A 123 12.28 -2.89 8.03
CA MET A 123 11.36 -3.95 8.41
C MET A 123 11.93 -5.32 8.00
N ARG A 124 12.01 -6.22 8.98
CA ARG A 124 12.47 -7.58 8.73
C ARG A 124 11.42 -8.33 7.93
N CYS A 125 11.85 -9.12 6.93
CA CYS A 125 10.96 -10.06 6.29
C CYS A 125 10.35 -11.00 7.33
N ARG A 126 9.00 -11.08 7.38
CA ARG A 126 8.29 -12.10 8.14
C ARG A 126 8.87 -13.46 7.76
N THR A 127 9.61 -14.07 8.67
CA THR A 127 10.01 -15.47 8.55
C THR A 127 8.81 -16.26 9.06
N THR A 128 8.14 -16.95 8.12
CA THR A 128 7.04 -17.88 8.39
C THR A 128 7.40 -18.93 9.41
#